data_AF-A0A9D1ITJ4-F1
#
_entry.id   AF-A0A9D1ITJ4-F1
#
_cell.length_a   1.000
_cell.length_b   1.000
_cell.length_c   1.000
_cell.angle_alpha   90.00
_cell.angle_beta   90.00
_cell.angle_gamma   90.00
#
_symmetry.space_group_name_H-M   'P 1'
#
loop_
_entity.id
_entity.type
_entity.pdbx_description
1 polymer ?
#
loop_
_entity_poly.entity_id
_entity_poly.type
_entity_poly.pdbx_seq_one_letter_code
_entity_poly.pdbx_strand_id
1 'polypeptide(L)'
;PAGYSFSLLAMLEFIEPRGTLVCAVNGPLEKEILSIASEGFTDILVKTRANAGLLSQVAPSTAGYQIPETGTAYYLCRNGACRPPVYDLESLRTLMQQT
;
A
#
# COMPACT_ATOMS: atom_id res chain seq x y z
N PRO A 1 -16.96 -29.49 -14.39
CA PRO A 1 -17.11 -28.03 -14.70
C PRO A 1 -16.83 -27.07 -13.53
N ALA A 2 -16.93 -27.47 -12.25
CA ALA A 2 -16.55 -26.61 -11.11
C ALA A 2 -15.03 -26.61 -10.78
N GLY A 3 -14.32 -27.71 -11.03
CA GLY A 3 -12.89 -27.84 -10.70
C GLY A 3 -11.99 -26.86 -11.45
N TYR A 4 -12.31 -26.54 -12.70
CA TYR A 4 -11.55 -25.57 -13.51
C TYR A 4 -11.67 -24.14 -12.97
N SER A 5 -12.83 -23.75 -12.42
CA SER A 5 -13.02 -22.43 -11.81
C SER A 5 -12.19 -22.27 -10.54
N PHE A 6 -12.09 -23.31 -9.70
CA PHE A 6 -11.24 -23.29 -8.51
C PHE A 6 -9.75 -23.25 -8.85
N SER A 7 -9.31 -23.98 -9.89
CA SER A 7 -7.91 -23.90 -10.35
C SER A 7 -7.53 -22.52 -10.86
N LEU A 8 -8.43 -21.85 -11.59
CA LEU A 8 -8.22 -20.46 -12.04
C LEU A 8 -8.16 -19.48 -10.88
N LEU A 9 -9.01 -19.65 -9.86
CA LEU A 9 -8.99 -18.79 -8.68
C LEU A 9 -7.68 -18.93 -7.90
N ALA A 10 -7.21 -20.16 -7.68
CA ALA A 10 -5.94 -20.42 -7.01
C ALA A 10 -4.73 -19.87 -7.80
N MET A 11 -4.79 -19.91 -9.14
CA MET A 11 -3.77 -19.27 -9.99
C MET A 11 -3.80 -17.75 -9.87
N LEU A 12 -5.00 -17.13 -9.84
CA LEU A 12 -5.13 -15.69 -9.65
C LEU A 12 -4.60 -15.27 -8.27
N GLU A 13 -4.92 -16.00 -7.20
CA GLU A 13 -4.39 -15.72 -5.85
C GLU A 13 -2.85 -15.82 -5.77
N PHE A 14 -2.23 -16.72 -6.56
CA PHE A 14 -0.78 -16.83 -6.64
C PHE A 14 -0.13 -15.69 -7.46
N ILE A 15 -0.84 -15.20 -8.49
CA ILE A 15 -0.38 -14.14 -9.39
C ILE A 15 -0.72 -12.75 -8.83
N GLU A 16 -1.68 -12.66 -7.89
CA GLU A 16 -2.13 -11.38 -7.36
C GLU A 16 -0.97 -10.58 -6.76
N PRO A 17 -0.95 -9.25 -6.98
CA PRO A 17 0.08 -8.37 -6.44
C PRO A 17 0.26 -8.61 -4.95
N ARG A 18 1.52 -8.65 -4.50
CA ARG A 18 1.87 -8.92 -3.09
C ARG A 18 1.31 -7.89 -2.11
N GLY A 19 0.74 -6.81 -2.63
CA GLY A 19 0.10 -5.72 -1.92
C GLY A 19 0.55 -4.37 -2.48
N THR A 20 -0.23 -3.34 -2.17
CA THR A 20 0.10 -1.95 -2.47
C THR A 20 0.42 -1.23 -1.17
N LEU A 21 1.55 -0.52 -1.15
CA LEU A 21 1.91 0.37 -0.05
C LEU A 21 1.52 1.80 -0.42
N VAL A 22 0.71 2.45 0.42
CA VAL A 22 0.37 3.87 0.27
C VAL A 22 1.09 4.68 1.33
N CYS A 23 1.93 5.61 0.92
CA CYS A 23 2.65 6.53 1.78
C CYS A 23 1.98 7.91 1.70
N ALA A 24 1.26 8.32 2.74
CA ALA A 24 0.69 9.66 2.85
C ALA A 24 1.68 10.56 3.61
N VAL A 25 2.40 11.41 2.88
CA VAL A 25 3.59 12.10 3.37
C VAL A 25 3.34 13.59 3.51
N ASN A 26 3.77 14.12 4.65
CA ASN A 26 3.94 15.54 4.91
C ASN A 26 5.33 15.80 5.51
N GLY A 27 6.28 16.01 4.61
CA GLY A 27 7.69 16.16 4.92
C GLY A 27 8.57 15.38 3.94
N PRO A 28 9.85 15.15 4.27
CA PRO A 28 10.71 14.28 3.49
C PRO A 28 10.27 12.82 3.65
N LEU A 29 10.22 12.08 2.53
CA LEU A 29 10.02 10.64 2.55
C LEU A 29 11.33 9.95 2.95
N GLU A 30 11.24 8.98 3.84
CA GLU A 30 12.39 8.21 4.31
C GLU A 30 12.97 7.36 3.16
N LYS A 31 14.29 7.46 2.92
CA LYS A 31 14.95 6.75 1.82
C LYS A 31 14.84 5.23 1.95
N GLU A 32 14.76 4.72 3.18
CA GLU A 32 14.60 3.29 3.46
C GLU A 32 13.30 2.70 2.90
N ILE A 33 12.30 3.53 2.56
CA ILE A 33 11.06 3.05 1.95
C ILE A 33 11.32 2.34 0.61
N LEU A 34 12.36 2.75 -0.13
CA LEU A 34 12.74 2.13 -1.40
C LEU A 34 13.34 0.74 -1.19
N SER A 35 14.07 0.54 -0.09
CA SER A 35 14.57 -0.78 0.30
C SER A 35 13.40 -1.68 0.72
N ILE A 36 12.51 -1.16 1.56
CA ILE A 36 11.30 -1.87 2.01
C ILE A 36 10.39 -2.24 0.82
N ALA A 37 10.30 -1.38 -0.21
CA ALA A 37 9.62 -1.65 -1.47
C ALA A 37 10.07 -2.97 -2.11
N SER A 38 11.39 -3.10 -2.23
CA SER A 38 12.04 -4.18 -2.97
C SER A 38 11.92 -5.53 -2.29
N GLU A 39 11.59 -5.54 -0.99
CA GLU A 39 11.47 -6.76 -0.18
C GLU A 39 10.16 -7.51 -0.40
N GLY A 40 9.11 -6.86 -0.92
CA GLY A 40 7.83 -7.56 -1.01
C GLY A 40 6.64 -6.83 -1.61
N PHE A 41 6.77 -5.60 -2.11
CA PHE A 41 5.64 -4.86 -2.65
C PHE A 41 5.64 -4.83 -4.17
N THR A 42 4.44 -4.91 -4.75
CA THR A 42 4.28 -4.80 -6.20
C THR A 42 4.11 -3.34 -6.61
N ASP A 43 3.47 -2.52 -5.78
CA ASP A 43 3.19 -1.11 -6.08
C ASP A 43 3.36 -0.19 -4.86
N ILE A 44 3.96 0.98 -5.07
CA ILE A 44 4.00 2.07 -4.09
C ILE A 44 3.29 3.30 -4.64
N LEU A 45 2.36 3.81 -3.84
CA LEU A 45 1.71 5.10 -4.09
C LEU A 45 2.17 6.12 -3.06
N VAL A 46 2.74 7.24 -3.53
CA VAL A 46 3.13 8.36 -2.66
C VAL A 46 2.14 9.51 -2.81
N LYS A 47 1.36 9.76 -1.75
CA LYS A 47 0.42 10.87 -1.65
C LYS A 47 1.04 12.01 -0.84
N THR A 48 1.18 13.17 -1.46
CA THR A 48 1.64 14.41 -0.83
C THR A 48 0.56 15.48 -0.93
N ARG A 49 0.67 16.57 -0.20
CA ARG A 49 -0.29 17.69 -0.34
C ARG A 49 -0.33 18.26 -1.76
N ALA A 50 0.80 18.24 -2.46
CA ALA A 50 0.90 18.76 -3.82
C ALA A 50 0.13 17.92 -4.84
N ASN A 51 0.09 16.60 -4.68
CA ASN A 51 -0.56 15.70 -5.66
C ASN A 51 -1.91 15.14 -5.19
N ALA A 52 -2.33 15.35 -3.94
CA ALA A 52 -3.55 14.77 -3.37
C ALA A 52 -4.82 15.07 -4.20
N GLY A 53 -4.94 16.29 -4.72
CA GLY A 53 -6.08 16.69 -5.56
C GLY A 53 -6.10 15.96 -6.90
N LEU A 54 -4.94 15.85 -7.56
CA LEU A 54 -4.81 15.11 -8.83
C LEU A 54 -5.05 13.61 -8.62
N LEU A 55 -4.44 13.03 -7.58
CA LEU A 55 -4.62 11.62 -7.22
C LEU A 55 -6.08 11.28 -6.97
N SER A 56 -6.83 12.14 -6.28
CA SER A 56 -8.25 11.90 -6.02
C SER A 56 -9.11 11.95 -7.28
N GLN A 57 -8.66 12.64 -8.34
CA GLN A 57 -9.36 12.67 -9.63
C GLN A 57 -9.07 11.43 -10.48
N VAL A 58 -7.79 11.04 -10.57
CA VAL A 58 -7.37 9.90 -11.41
C VAL A 58 -7.60 8.55 -10.73
N ALA A 59 -7.61 8.54 -9.39
CA ALA A 59 -7.84 7.36 -8.55
C ALA A 59 -8.65 7.75 -7.30
N PRO A 60 -10.00 7.80 -7.39
CA PRO A 60 -10.87 8.27 -6.29
C PRO A 60 -10.71 7.53 -4.97
N SER A 61 -10.27 6.26 -5.00
CA SER A 61 -9.95 5.47 -3.81
C SER A 61 -8.86 6.13 -2.94
N THR A 62 -8.01 6.96 -3.53
CA THR A 62 -6.92 7.64 -2.82
C THR A 62 -7.37 8.80 -1.94
N ALA A 63 -8.62 9.26 -2.07
CA ALA A 63 -9.15 10.37 -1.29
C ALA A 63 -9.16 10.08 0.23
N GLY A 64 -9.43 8.84 0.61
CA GLY A 64 -9.56 8.41 2.01
C GLY A 64 -8.25 8.36 2.80
N TYR A 65 -7.08 8.33 2.15
CA TYR A 65 -5.79 8.31 2.85
C TYR A 65 -5.46 9.68 3.42
N GLN A 66 -5.55 9.83 4.73
CA GLN A 66 -5.26 11.08 5.41
C GLN A 66 -3.75 11.32 5.49
N ILE A 67 -3.34 12.54 5.15
CA ILE A 67 -1.97 13.01 5.27
C ILE A 67 -1.81 13.61 6.68
N PRO A 68 -0.88 13.12 7.52
CA PRO A 68 -0.72 13.62 8.89
C PRO A 68 -0.18 15.07 8.91
N GLU A 69 -0.31 15.73 10.07
CA GLU A 69 0.24 17.07 10.30
C GLU A 69 1.77 17.13 10.24
N THR A 70 2.44 16.02 10.51
CA THR A 70 3.89 15.84 10.39
C THR A 70 4.23 14.39 10.08
N GLY A 71 5.25 14.15 9.24
CA GLY A 71 5.77 12.82 8.96
C GLY A 71 4.97 12.06 7.90
N THR A 72 4.90 10.74 8.04
CA THR A 72 4.28 9.86 7.05
C THR A 72 3.31 8.89 7.71
N ALA A 73 2.14 8.69 7.09
CA ALA A 73 1.25 7.59 7.41
C ALA A 73 1.39 6.50 6.33
N TYR A 74 1.72 5.28 6.75
CA TYR A 74 1.91 4.13 5.88
C TYR A 74 0.68 3.23 5.95
N TYR A 75 0.01 3.02 4.82
CA TYR A 75 -1.13 2.11 4.71
C TYR A 75 -0.73 0.91 3.87
N LEU A 76 -0.86 -0.29 4.45
CA LEU A 76 -0.65 -1.53 3.72
C LEU A 76 -1.99 -2.07 3.23
N CYS A 77 -2.11 -2.21 1.90
CA CYS A 77 -3.28 -2.75 1.25
C CYS A 77 -2.96 -4.11 0.60
N ARG A 78 -3.77 -5.13 0.89
CA ARG A 78 -3.65 -6.49 0.34
C ARG A 78 -5.03 -7.10 0.17
N ASN A 79 -5.25 -7.86 -0.91
CA ASN A 79 -6.51 -8.56 -1.21
C ASN A 79 -7.75 -7.64 -1.13
N GLY A 80 -7.63 -6.41 -1.64
CA GLY A 80 -8.72 -5.43 -1.63
C GLY A 80 -9.02 -4.76 -0.27
N ALA A 81 -8.25 -5.06 0.78
CA ALA A 81 -8.40 -4.45 2.10
C ALA A 81 -7.13 -3.71 2.54
N CYS A 82 -7.29 -2.57 3.20
CA CYS A 82 -6.19 -1.83 3.79
C CYS A 82 -6.23 -1.92 5.31
N ARG A 83 -5.07 -2.16 5.93
CA ARG A 83 -4.92 -2.11 7.39
C ARG A 83 -4.90 -0.65 7.87
N PRO A 84 -5.16 -0.42 9.17
CA PRO A 84 -4.96 0.89 9.78
C PRO A 84 -3.53 1.42 9.55
N PRO A 85 -3.35 2.75 9.47
CA PRO A 85 -2.04 3.34 9.21
C PRO A 85 -1.08 3.11 10.37
N VAL A 86 0.19 2.91 10.02
CA VAL A 86 1.33 3.00 10.95
C VAL A 86 2.17 4.23 10.61
N TYR A 87 2.93 4.74 11.57
CA TYR A 87 3.60 6.04 11.46
C TYR A 87 5.13 5.96 11.52
N ASP A 88 5.67 4.75 11.59
CA ASP A 88 7.11 4.48 11.66
C ASP A 88 7.44 3.21 10.87
N LEU A 89 8.71 3.11 10.43
CA LEU A 89 9.16 2.01 9.60
C LEU A 89 9.25 0.67 10.34
N GLU A 90 9.46 0.68 11.65
CA GLU A 90 9.56 -0.55 12.45
C GLU A 90 8.21 -1.26 12.49
N SER A 91 7.16 -0.52 12.84
CA SER A 91 5.76 -0.96 12.78
C SER A 91 5.37 -1.44 11.39
N LEU A 92 5.81 -0.74 10.33
CA LEU A 92 5.56 -1.16 8.94
C LEU A 92 6.22 -2.52 8.64
N ARG A 93 7.48 -2.71 9.02
CA ARG A 93 8.19 -4.00 8.84
C ARG A 93 7.51 -5.13 9.61
N THR A 94 7.09 -4.89 10.85
CA THR A 94 6.33 -5.89 11.62
C THR A 94 5.01 -6.25 10.92
N LEU A 95 4.30 -5.26 10.40
CA LEU A 95 3.03 -5.46 9.69
C LEU A 95 3.21 -6.28 8.40
N MET A 96 4.35 -6.15 7.72
CA MET A 96 4.71 -6.95 6.54
C MET A 96 5.02 -8.42 6.90
N GLN A 97 5.64 -8.65 8.05
CA GLN A 97 6.04 -9.98 8.52
C GLN A 97 4.86 -10.83 9.03
N GLN A 98 3.71 -10.22 9.31
CA GLN A 98 2.47 -10.92 9.74
C GLN A 98 1.74 -11.62 8.58
N THR A 99 2.49 -12.19 7.63
CA THR A 99 1.97 -12.99 6.52
C THR A 99 1.84 -14.46 6.94
#